data_AF-A0A1Y1VZP8-F1
#
_entry.id   AF-A0A1Y1VZP8-F1
#
_cell.length_a   1.000
_cell.length_b   1.000
_cell.length_c   1.000
_cell.angle_alpha   90.00
_cell.angle_beta   90.00
_cell.angle_gamma   90.00
#
_symmetry.space_group_name_H-M   'P 1'
#
loop_
_entity.id
_entity.type
_entity.pdbx_description
1 polymer ?
#
loop_
_entity_poly.entity_id
_entity_poly.type
_entity_poly.pdbx_seq_one_letter_code
_entity_poly.pdbx_strand_id
1 'polypeptide(L)' 'MFVGATVGLGTGMYAMGLQGRAVLKPRISYAVYVSAGALIGYKYYSFKQYEKQLIEKRRTHLLEKRAQRLAEATAEN' A
#
# COMPACT_ATOMS: atom_id res chain seq x y z
N MET A 1 -1.10 0.58 9.88
CA MET A 1 -0.05 1.36 10.59
C MET A 1 0.88 0.47 11.41
N PHE A 2 0.36 -0.51 12.17
CA PHE A 2 1.17 -1.36 13.07
C PHE A 2 2.33 -2.11 12.37
N VAL A 3 2.09 -2.72 11.20
CA VAL A 3 3.10 -3.49 10.46
C VAL A 3 4.24 -2.62 9.91
N GLY A 4 3.95 -1.40 9.45
CA GLY A 4 4.99 -0.49 8.93
C GLY A 4 5.89 0.06 10.04
N ALA A 5 5.30 0.30 11.22
CA ALA A 5 6.03 0.73 12.40
C ALA A 5 6.96 -0.35 12.95
N THR A 6 6.52 -1.61 12.99
CA THR A 6 7.36 -2.74 13.44
C THR A 6 8.49 -3.03 12.48
N VAL A 7 8.26 -2.95 11.16
CA VAL A 7 9.33 -3.09 10.15
C VAL A 7 10.34 -1.96 10.28
N GLY A 8 9.89 -0.70 10.42
CA GLY A 8 10.78 0.45 10.63
C GLY A 8 11.64 0.34 11.88
N LEU A 9 11.06 -0.13 13.00
CA LEU A 9 11.81 -0.44 14.22
C LEU A 9 12.83 -1.57 13.99
N GLY A 10 12.42 -2.67 13.35
CA GLY A 10 13.28 -3.80 13.07
C GLY A 10 14.49 -3.42 12.21
N THR A 11 14.29 -2.60 11.17
CA THR A 11 15.39 -2.11 10.32
C THR A 11 16.33 -1.19 11.11
N GLY A 12 15.80 -0.31 11.96
CA GLY A 12 16.62 0.55 12.82
C GLY A 12 17.46 -0.23 13.82
N MET A 13 16.86 -1.24 14.47
CA MET A 13 17.58 -2.14 15.40
C MET A 13 18.67 -2.95 14.68
N TYR A 14 18.39 -3.45 13.47
CA TYR A 14 19.36 -4.19 12.66
C TYR A 14 20.55 -3.33 12.26
N ALA A 15 20.31 -2.08 11.83
CA ALA A 15 21.38 -1.15 11.48
C ALA A 15 22.28 -0.81 12.68
N MET A 16 21.70 -0.66 13.88
CA MET A 16 22.47 -0.44 15.10
C MET A 16 23.30 -1.67 15.49
N GLY A 17 22.74 -2.87 15.31
CA GLY A 17 23.46 -4.13 15.49
C GLY A 17 24.69 -4.26 14.57
N LEU A 18 24.56 -3.87 13.31
CA LEU A 18 25.68 -3.84 12.36
C LEU A 18 26.76 -2.80 12.72
N GLN A 19 26.38 -1.68 13.35
CA GLN A 19 27.31 -0.64 13.77
C GLN A 19 27.98 -0.91 15.13
N GLY A 20 27.72 -2.07 15.76
CA GLY A 20 28.23 -2.41 17.09
C GLY A 20 27.70 -1.50 18.20
N ARG A 21 26.60 -0.77 17.95
CA ARG A 21 26.00 0.19 18.89
C ARG A 21 24.88 -0.47 19.68
N ALA A 22 24.79 -0.14 20.97
CA ALA A 22 23.75 -0.66 21.84
C ALA A 22 22.36 -0.28 21.32
N VAL A 23 21.55 -1.29 21.04
CA VAL A 23 20.20 -1.18 20.43
C VAL A 23 19.24 -0.32 21.29
N LEU A 24 19.56 0.01 22.53
CA LEU A 24 18.65 0.67 23.48
C LEU A 24 18.91 2.17 23.75
N LYS A 25 19.77 2.88 23.00
CA LYS A 25 19.94 4.35 23.10
C LYS A 25 20.04 5.00 21.70
N PRO A 26 19.44 6.20 21.40
CA PRO A 26 18.45 7.01 22.10
C PRO A 26 17.03 6.90 21.47
N ARG A 27 15.98 7.04 22.29
CA ARG A 27 14.54 6.94 21.92
C ARG A 27 14.12 7.79 20.72
N ILE A 28 14.81 8.91 20.46
CA ILE A 28 14.48 9.87 19.40
C ILE A 28 14.69 9.25 18.00
N SER A 29 15.77 8.47 17.82
CA SER A 29 16.07 7.83 16.53
C SER A 29 14.97 6.84 16.11
N TYR A 30 14.47 6.06 17.06
CA TYR A 30 13.41 5.09 16.84
C TYR A 30 12.08 5.73 16.44
N ALA A 31 11.71 6.86 17.05
CA ALA A 31 10.49 7.58 16.68
C ALA A 31 10.53 8.06 15.23
N VAL A 32 11.70 8.45 14.72
CA VAL A 32 11.88 8.85 13.32
C VAL A 32 11.69 7.65 12.39
N TYR A 33 12.31 6.51 12.69
CA TYR A 33 12.16 5.29 11.86
C TYR A 33 10.73 4.73 11.89
N VAL A 34 10.06 4.76 13.05
CA VAL A 34 8.65 4.37 13.18
C VAL A 34 7.77 5.27 12.34
N SER A 35 7.93 6.58 12.47
CA SER A 35 7.14 7.58 11.75
C SER A 35 7.36 7.47 10.24
N ALA A 36 8.62 7.31 9.81
CA ALA A 36 8.97 7.12 8.40
C ALA A 36 8.35 5.83 7.84
N GLY A 37 8.49 4.70 8.54
CA GLY A 37 7.89 3.42 8.13
C GLY A 37 6.36 3.47 8.08
N ALA A 38 5.72 4.14 9.03
CA ALA A 38 4.28 4.35 9.05
C ALA A 38 3.80 5.22 7.87
N LEU A 39 4.53 6.29 7.55
CA LEU A 39 4.18 7.22 6.48
C LEU A 39 4.33 6.57 5.10
N ILE A 40 5.42 5.84 4.88
CA ILE A 40 5.64 5.05 3.65
C ILE A 40 4.56 3.97 3.52
N GLY A 41 4.29 3.21 4.60
CA GLY A 41 3.27 2.18 4.61
C GLY A 41 1.86 2.72 4.30
N TYR A 42 1.52 3.90 4.84
CA TYR A 42 0.24 4.56 4.56
C TYR A 42 0.13 5.05 3.11
N LYS A 43 1.20 5.67 2.57
CA LYS A 43 1.24 6.07 1.16
C LYS A 43 1.11 4.88 0.21
N TYR A 44 1.80 3.78 0.51
CA TYR A 44 1.69 2.55 -0.29
C TYR A 44 0.28 1.95 -0.23
N TYR A 45 -0.32 1.90 0.95
CA TYR A 45 -1.68 1.40 1.13
C TYR A 45 -2.72 2.23 0.36
N SER A 46 -2.65 3.56 0.46
CA SER A 46 -3.54 4.47 -0.26
C SER A 46 -3.39 4.36 -1.77
N PHE A 47 -2.16 4.26 -2.27
CA PHE A 47 -1.90 4.02 -3.70
C PHE A 47 -2.51 2.69 -4.18
N LYS A 48 -2.34 1.60 -3.41
CA LYS A 48 -2.94 0.31 -3.74
C LYS A 48 -4.47 0.33 -3.76
N GLN A 49 -5.10 1.09 -2.86
CA GLN A 49 -6.55 1.27 -2.87
C GLN A 49 -7.01 2.06 -4.10
N TYR A 50 -6.26 3.10 -4.48
CA TYR A 50 -6.54 3.85 -5.70
C TYR A 50 -6.42 2.97 -6.96
N GLU A 51 -5.37 2.15 -7.07
CA GLU A 51 -5.21 1.20 -8.18
C GLU A 51 -6.40 0.23 -8.26
N LYS A 52 -6.85 -0.31 -7.12
CA LYS A 52 -8.01 -1.21 -7.07
C LYS A 52 -9.28 -0.54 -7.58
N GLN A 53 -9.56 0.68 -7.13
CA GLN A 53 -10.72 1.45 -7.60
C GLN A 53 -10.63 1.74 -9.10
N LEU A 54 -9.44 2.01 -9.62
CA LEU A 54 -9.23 2.28 -11.03
C LEU A 54 -9.45 1.03 -11.90
N ILE A 55 -9.01 -0.14 -11.42
CA ILE A 55 -9.26 -1.44 -12.04
C ILE A 55 -10.76 -1.77 -12.01
N GLU A 56 -11.43 -1.56 -10.88
CA GLU A 56 -12.88 -1.80 -10.76
C GLU A 56 -13.68 -0.93 -11.73
N LYS A 57 -13.38 0.38 -11.82
CA LYS A 57 -14.02 1.28 -12.79
C LYS A 57 -13.81 0.85 -14.24
N ARG A 58 -12.60 0.37 -14.58
CA ARG A 58 -12.33 -0.18 -15.92
C ARG A 58 -13.12 -1.46 -16.17
N ARG A 59 -13.24 -2.32 -15.16
CA ARG A 59 -14.01 -3.56 -15.23
C ARG A 59 -15.49 -3.29 -15.46
N THR A 60 -16.10 -2.37 -14.72
CA THR A 60 -17.52 -2.02 -14.90
C THR A 60 -17.78 -1.47 -16.29
N HIS A 61 -16.94 -0.56 -16.77
CA HIS A 61 -17.07 0.00 -18.12
C HIS A 61 -16.93 -1.06 -19.23
N LEU A 62 -16.05 -2.06 -19.05
CA LEU A 62 -15.93 -3.18 -20.00
C LEU A 62 -17.16 -4.10 -19.97
N LEU A 63 -17.76 -4.32 -18.79
CA LEU A 63 -18.98 -5.11 -18.64
C LEU A 63 -20.18 -4.39 -19.26
N GLU A 64 -20.33 -3.09 -19.04
CA GLU A 64 -21.36 -2.26 -19.67
C GLU A 64 -21.25 -2.30 -21.20
N LYS A 65 -20.03 -2.16 -21.75
CA LYS A 65 -19.80 -2.30 -23.20
C LYS A 65 -20.14 -3.68 -23.74
N ARG A 66 -19.98 -4.75 -22.95
CA ARG A 66 -20.41 -6.10 -23.35
C ARG A 66 -21.92 -6.23 -23.30
N ALA A 67 -22.56 -5.71 -22.27
CA ALA A 67 -24.01 -5.72 -22.12
C ALA A 67 -24.70 -4.95 -23.25
N GLN A 68 -24.16 -3.79 -23.65
CA GLN A 68 -24.65 -3.02 -24.79
C GLN A 68 -24.55 -3.81 -26.10
N ARG A 69 -23.39 -4.42 -26.40
CA ARG A 69 -23.24 -5.25 -27.61
C ARG A 69 -24.16 -6.48 -27.62
N LEU A 70 -24.43 -7.07 -26.46
CA LEU A 70 -25.38 -8.17 -26.36
C LEU A 70 -26.82 -7.69 -26.57
N ALA A 71 -27.19 -6.54 -26.03
CA ALA A 71 -28.50 -5.94 -26.21
C ALA A 71 -28.77 -5.58 -27.69
N GLU A 72 -27.77 -5.01 -28.38
CA GLU A 72 -27.82 -4.72 -29.81
C GLU A 72 -28.00 -6.01 -30.64
N ALA A 73 -27.22 -7.07 -30.33
CA ALA A 73 -27.34 -8.35 -31.02
C ALA A 73 -28.68 -9.09 -30.77
N THR A 74 -29.33 -8.87 -29.63
CA THR A 74 -30.68 -9.36 -29.36
C THR A 74 -31.79 -8.52 -29.96
N ALA A 75 -31.54 -7.26 -30.34
CA ALA A 75 -32.52 -6.39 -30.97
C ALA A 75 -32.55 -6.53 -32.50
N GLU A 76 -31.48 -7.08 -33.11
CA GLU A 76 -31.41 -7.41 -34.54
C GLU A 76 -31.95 -8.82 -34.89
N ASN A 77 -32.31 -9.65 -33.90
CA ASN A 77 -33.03 -10.92 -34.10
C ASN A 77 -34.52 -10.78 -33.74
#